data_AF-A0A7X7D4S8-F1
#
_entry.id   AF-A0A7X7D4S8-F1
#
_cell.length_a   1.000
_cell.length_b   1.000
_cell.length_c   1.000
_cell.angle_alpha   90.00
_cell.angle_beta   90.00
_cell.angle_gamma   90.00
#
_symmetry.space_group_name_H-M   'P 1'
#
loop_
_entity.id
_entity.type
_entity.pdbx_description
1 polymer ?
#
loop_
_entity_poly.entity_id
_entity_poly.type
_entity_poly.pdbx_seq_one_letter_code
_entity_poly.pdbx_strand_id
1 'polypeptide(L)' 'AATGLDDIDPGSHEARDATHFRQIVAARQRIDEAERELRAAVQAARDAGDSWTVIGAALDTTRQAAYQRFGRS' A
#
# COMPACT_ATOMS: atom_id res chain seq x y z
N ALA A 1 -11.41 27.88 33.57
CA ALA A 1 -11.70 27.23 32.28
C ALA A 1 -11.66 25.74 32.52
N ALA A 2 -12.81 25.08 32.58
CA ALA A 2 -12.87 23.63 32.68
C ALA A 2 -12.43 23.07 31.33
N THR A 3 -11.28 22.41 31.30
CA THR A 3 -10.84 21.64 30.14
C THR A 3 -11.89 20.55 29.90
N GLY A 4 -12.45 20.47 28.69
CA GLY A 4 -13.48 19.50 28.29
C GLY A 4 -12.97 18.06 28.23
N LEU A 5 -12.39 17.60 29.33
CA LEU A 5 -11.87 16.27 29.59
C LEU A 5 -12.85 15.43 30.43
N ASP A 6 -13.93 16.03 30.95
CA ASP A 6 -14.91 15.35 31.81
C ASP A 6 -15.96 14.54 31.03
N ASP A 7 -15.98 14.61 29.68
CA ASP A 7 -17.00 13.98 28.83
C ASP A 7 -16.44 12.85 27.93
N ILE A 8 -15.18 12.45 28.15
CA ILE A 8 -14.59 11.32 27.44
C ILE A 8 -14.68 10.10 28.35
N ASP A 9 -15.66 9.24 28.10
CA ASP A 9 -15.67 7.87 28.64
C ASP A 9 -14.42 7.12 28.14
N PRO A 10 -13.40 6.87 28.99
CA PRO A 10 -12.10 6.35 28.56
C PRO A 10 -12.21 4.91 28.03
N GLY A 11 -13.19 4.14 28.53
CA GLY A 11 -13.33 2.73 28.21
C GLY A 11 -13.81 2.46 26.79
N SER A 12 -14.64 3.35 26.23
CA SER A 12 -15.11 3.25 24.85
C SER A 12 -14.21 3.97 23.85
N HIS A 13 -13.54 5.06 24.25
CA HIS A 13 -12.63 5.80 23.38
C HIS A 13 -11.29 5.06 23.16
N GLU A 14 -10.58 4.59 24.21
CA GLU A 14 -9.30 3.90 24.02
C GLU A 14 -9.44 2.59 23.22
N ALA A 15 -10.49 1.81 23.50
CA ALA A 15 -10.74 0.55 22.81
C ALA A 15 -11.12 0.76 21.33
N ARG A 16 -11.87 1.83 21.02
CA ARG A 16 -12.24 2.21 19.65
C ARG A 16 -11.04 2.79 18.90
N ASP A 17 -10.26 3.65 19.53
CA ASP A 17 -9.02 4.20 18.97
C ASP A 17 -8.05 3.08 18.62
N ALA A 18 -7.81 2.16 19.55
CA ALA A 18 -6.96 1.00 19.29
C ALA A 18 -7.50 0.12 18.14
N THR A 19 -8.82 0.04 17.94
CA THR A 19 -9.42 -0.69 16.81
C THR A 19 -9.17 0.02 15.48
N HIS A 20 -9.40 1.33 15.40
CA HIS A 20 -9.15 2.09 14.18
C HIS A 20 -7.65 2.16 13.83
N PHE A 21 -6.77 2.33 14.82
CA PHE A 21 -5.32 2.27 14.60
C PHE A 21 -4.87 0.89 14.11
N ARG A 22 -5.38 -0.21 14.69
CA ARG A 22 -5.10 -1.56 14.18
C ARG A 22 -5.58 -1.75 12.73
N GLN A 23 -6.75 -1.22 12.39
CA GLN A 23 -7.27 -1.28 11.01
C GLN A 23 -6.36 -0.51 10.03
N ILE A 24 -5.86 0.67 10.42
CA ILE A 24 -4.92 1.45 9.60
C ILE A 24 -3.61 0.68 9.40
N VAL A 25 -3.04 0.11 10.48
CA VAL A 25 -1.82 -0.70 10.40
C VAL A 25 -2.02 -1.91 9.48
N ALA A 26 -3.12 -2.64 9.63
CA ALA A 26 -3.44 -3.78 8.78
C ALA A 26 -3.68 -3.38 7.32
N ALA A 27 -4.31 -2.23 7.07
CA ALA A 27 -4.47 -1.69 5.71
C ALA A 27 -3.12 -1.35 5.09
N ARG A 28 -2.23 -0.66 5.82
CA ARG A 28 -0.88 -0.35 5.37
C ARG A 28 -0.07 -1.61 5.05
N GLN A 29 -0.13 -2.62 5.92
CA GLN A 29 0.56 -3.90 5.69
C GLN A 29 0.07 -4.60 4.41
N ARG A 30 -1.24 -4.57 4.14
CA ARG A 30 -1.81 -5.11 2.90
C ARG A 30 -1.34 -4.35 1.66
N ILE A 31 -1.19 -3.03 1.75
CA ILE A 31 -0.60 -2.23 0.67
C ILE A 31 0.85 -2.64 0.44
N ASP A 32 1.65 -2.71 1.51
CA ASP A 32 3.06 -3.10 1.42
C ASP A 32 3.22 -4.51 0.80
N GLU A 33 2.32 -5.43 1.13
CA GLU A 33 2.31 -6.79 0.58
C GLU A 33 1.91 -6.82 -0.89
N ALA A 34 0.81 -6.17 -1.27
CA ALA A 34 0.40 -6.05 -2.67
C ALA A 34 1.48 -5.35 -3.53
N GLU A 35 2.19 -4.38 -2.96
CA GLU A 35 3.31 -3.71 -3.61
C GLU A 35 4.52 -4.62 -3.83
N ARG A 36 4.82 -5.54 -2.90
CA ARG A 36 5.88 -6.54 -3.06
C ARG A 36 5.49 -7.57 -4.11
N GLU A 37 4.24 -8.05 -4.05
CA GLU A 37 3.70 -8.98 -5.03
C GLU A 37 3.74 -8.40 -6.44
N LEU A 38 3.32 -7.14 -6.63
CA LEU A 38 3.37 -6.46 -7.91
C LEU A 38 4.80 -6.36 -8.47
N ARG A 39 5.79 -6.03 -7.62
CA ARG A 39 7.20 -5.99 -8.03
C ARG A 39 7.71 -7.38 -8.44
N ALA A 40 7.37 -8.41 -7.67
CA ALA A 40 7.75 -9.79 -7.99
C ALA A 40 7.14 -10.25 -9.33
N ALA A 41 5.87 -9.93 -9.59
CA ALA A 41 5.21 -10.24 -10.85
C ALA A 41 5.86 -9.50 -12.04
N VAL A 42 6.19 -8.22 -11.88
CA VAL A 42 6.91 -7.47 -12.92
C VAL A 42 8.29 -8.06 -13.19
N GLN A 43 9.03 -8.45 -12.14
CA GLN A 43 10.32 -9.09 -12.31
C GLN A 43 10.20 -10.44 -13.04
N ALA A 44 9.24 -11.27 -12.65
CA ALA A 44 8.99 -12.55 -13.32
C ALA A 44 8.65 -12.37 -14.81
N ALA A 45 7.84 -11.37 -15.17
CA ALA A 45 7.56 -11.04 -16.56
C ALA A 45 8.84 -10.61 -17.32
N ARG A 46 9.69 -9.78 -16.69
CA ARG A 46 10.98 -9.38 -17.26
C ARG A 46 11.92 -10.58 -17.47
N ASP A 47 11.99 -11.49 -16.51
CA ASP A 47 12.79 -12.71 -16.58
C ASP A 47 12.27 -13.68 -17.66
N ALA A 48 10.96 -13.70 -17.89
CA ALA A 48 10.33 -14.43 -19.00
C ALA A 48 10.58 -13.77 -20.38
N GLY A 49 11.17 -12.57 -20.41
CA GLY A 49 11.50 -11.85 -21.64
C GLY A 49 10.45 -10.83 -22.10
N ASP A 50 9.38 -10.61 -21.35
CA ASP A 50 8.33 -9.66 -21.73
C ASP A 50 8.86 -8.23 -21.81
N SER A 51 8.53 -7.53 -22.90
CA SER A 51 8.98 -6.15 -23.10
C SER A 51 8.31 -5.18 -22.12
N TRP A 52 8.97 -4.06 -21.82
CA TRP A 52 8.39 -2.97 -21.03
C TRP A 52 7.11 -2.37 -21.62
N THR A 53 6.87 -2.55 -22.92
CA THR A 53 5.60 -2.14 -23.55
C THR A 53 4.45 -3.02 -23.08
N VAL A 54 4.64 -4.35 -23.06
CA VAL A 54 3.64 -5.32 -22.61
C VAL A 54 3.35 -5.14 -21.12
N ILE A 55 4.41 -5.02 -20.32
CA ILE A 55 4.30 -4.80 -18.87
C ILE A 55 3.59 -3.47 -18.58
N GLY A 56 3.92 -2.39 -19.32
CA GLY A 56 3.23 -1.11 -19.17
C GLY A 56 1.72 -1.23 -19.44
N ALA A 57 1.34 -1.92 -20.51
CA ALA A 57 -0.08 -2.16 -20.82
C ALA A 57 -0.80 -2.96 -19.71
N ALA A 58 -0.15 -3.99 -19.16
CA ALA A 58 -0.72 -4.77 -18.05
C ALA A 58 -0.87 -3.95 -16.76
N LEU A 59 0.02 -2.97 -16.53
CA LEU A 59 -0.03 -2.05 -15.40
C LEU A 59 -0.93 -0.82 -15.63
N ASP A 60 -1.62 -0.76 -16.77
CA ASP A 60 -2.40 0.42 -17.22
C ASP A 60 -1.58 1.72 -17.20
N THR A 61 -0.35 1.65 -17.71
CA THR A 61 0.57 2.79 -17.76
C THR A 61 1.44 2.78 -19.01
N THR A 62 2.22 3.84 -19.20
CA THR A 62 3.14 3.91 -20.33
C THR A 62 4.37 3.05 -20.09
N ARG A 63 4.97 2.52 -21.17
CA ARG A 63 6.29 1.85 -21.14
C ARG A 63 7.33 2.62 -20.33
N GLN A 64 7.39 3.95 -20.54
CA GLN A 64 8.37 4.81 -19.88
C GLN A 64 8.10 4.91 -18.37
N ALA A 65 6.84 5.01 -17.96
CA ALA A 65 6.46 5.03 -16.54
C ALA A 65 6.74 3.67 -15.88
N ALA A 66 6.43 2.55 -16.55
CA ALA A 66 6.74 1.21 -16.05
C ALA A 66 8.25 1.01 -15.86
N TYR A 67 9.06 1.36 -16.87
CA TYR A 67 10.52 1.26 -16.78
C TYR A 67 11.11 2.15 -15.68
N GLN A 68 10.61 3.38 -15.52
CA GLN A 68 11.08 4.27 -14.45
C GLN A 68 10.77 3.72 -13.06
N ARG A 69 9.58 3.13 -12.88
CA ARG A 69 9.11 2.62 -11.59
C ARG A 69 9.75 1.28 -11.20
N PHE A 70 9.92 0.38 -12.16
CA PHE A 70 10.31 -1.02 -11.90
C PHE A 70 11.65 -1.41 -12.53
N GLY A 71 12.20 -0.64 -13.46
CA GLY A 71 13.43 -0.98 -14.18
C GLY A 71 14.71 -0.40 -13.57
N ARG A 72 14.62 0.36 -12.49
CA ARG A 72 15.77 1.00 -11.80
C ARG A 72 15.97 0.52 -10.36
N SER A 73 15.24 -0.52 -9.95
CA SER A 73 15.38 -1.14 -8.62
C SER A 73 16.67 -1.93 -8.49
#